data_AF-A0A351TAR7-F1
#
_entry.id   AF-A0A351TAR7-F1
#
_cell.length_a   1.000
_cell.length_b   1.000
_cell.length_c   1.000
_cell.angle_alpha   90.00
_cell.angle_beta   90.00
_cell.angle_gamma   90.00
#
_symmetry.space_group_name_H-M   'P 1'
#
loop_
_entity.id
_entity.type
_entity.pdbx_description
1 polymer ?
#
loop_
_entity_poly.entity_id
_entity_poly.type
_entity_poly.pdbx_seq_one_letter_code
_entity_poly.pdbx_strand_id
1 'polypeptide(L)' 'MWLDPNKNSPYFVYQFFMNVADADIERYLKILTLLSLEDISDIMKKHNENPELRT' A
#
# COMPACT_ATOMS: atom_id res chain seq x y z
N MET A 1 -7.36 8.50 -9.39
CA MET A 1 -8.26 7.79 -8.46
C MET A 1 -9.30 8.79 -7.96
N TRP A 2 -10.59 8.46 -8.03
CA TRP A 2 -11.68 9.24 -7.46
C TRP A 2 -12.09 8.64 -6.11
N LEU A 3 -12.49 9.48 -5.14
CA LEU A 3 -13.02 9.04 -3.84
C LEU A 3 -14.52 8.74 -3.87
N ASP A 4 -15.18 9.08 -4.99
CA ASP A 4 -16.60 8.79 -5.20
C ASP A 4 -16.79 7.29 -5.48
N PRO A 5 -17.54 6.55 -4.65
CA PRO A 5 -17.76 5.11 -4.82
C PRO A 5 -18.51 4.76 -6.11
N ASN A 6 -19.20 5.72 -6.73
CA ASN A 6 -19.86 5.55 -8.03
C ASN A 6 -18.88 5.67 -9.21
N LYS A 7 -17.68 6.22 -8.97
CA LYS A 7 -16.61 6.37 -9.97
C LYS A 7 -15.51 5.34 -9.80
N ASN A 8 -15.22 4.96 -8.56
CA ASN A 8 -14.25 3.93 -8.21
C ASN A 8 -14.89 2.95 -7.22
N SER A 9 -15.05 1.70 -7.62
CA SER A 9 -15.49 0.67 -6.69
C SER A 9 -14.44 0.44 -5.59
N PRO A 10 -14.84 0.02 -4.37
CA PRO A 10 -13.90 -0.35 -3.32
C PRO A 10 -12.88 -1.40 -3.80
N TYR A 11 -13.31 -2.31 -4.66
CA TYR A 11 -12.44 -3.31 -5.29
C TYR A 11 -11.38 -2.68 -6.20
N PHE A 12 -11.76 -1.68 -7.02
CA PHE A 12 -10.80 -0.96 -7.86
C PHE A 12 -9.74 -0.25 -7.01
N VAL A 13 -10.15 0.36 -5.90
CA VAL A 13 -9.23 1.04 -4.97
C VAL A 13 -8.25 0.05 -4.36
N TYR A 14 -8.72 -1.11 -3.91
CA TYR A 14 -7.86 -2.19 -3.41
C TYR A 14 -6.87 -2.66 -4.48
N GLN A 15 -7.35 -2.94 -5.68
CA GLN A 15 -6.53 -3.43 -6.79
C GLN A 15 -5.48 -2.41 -7.24
N PHE A 16 -5.78 -1.10 -7.13
CA PHE A 16 -4.80 -0.05 -7.41
C PHE A 16 -3.58 -0.14 -6.48
N PHE A 17 -3.80 -0.31 -5.17
CA PHE A 17 -2.69 -0.40 -4.21
C PHE A 17 -1.93 -1.72 -4.32
N MET A 18 -2.60 -2.82 -4.65
CA MET A 18 -1.92 -4.12 -4.88
C MET A 18 -0.97 -4.10 -6.07
N ASN A 19 -1.25 -3.27 -7.08
CA ASN A 19 -0.43 -3.16 -8.29
C ASN A 19 0.59 -2.02 -8.25
N VAL A 20 0.72 -1.33 -7.12
CA VAL A 20 1.63 -0.20 -7.00
C VAL A 20 3.08 -0.70 -6.93
N ALA A 21 4.00 0.07 -7.52
CA ALA A 21 5.42 -0.31 -7.51
C ALA A 21 5.97 -0.30 -6.08
N ASP A 22 6.87 -1.24 -5.77
CA ASP A 22 7.45 -1.36 -4.42
C ASP A 22 8.13 -0.09 -3.93
N ALA A 23 8.77 0.63 -4.86
CA ALA A 23 9.44 1.89 -4.59
C ALA A 23 8.48 2.98 -4.05
N ASP A 24 7.18 2.88 -4.33
CA ASP A 24 6.18 3.85 -3.89
C ASP A 24 5.41 3.40 -2.63
N ILE A 25 5.44 2.11 -2.26
CA ILE A 25 4.67 1.55 -1.14
C ILE A 25 5.04 2.23 0.19
N GLU A 26 6.34 2.39 0.46
CA GLU A 26 6.80 3.00 1.71
C GLU A 26 6.29 4.44 1.86
N ARG A 27 6.32 5.21 0.76
CA ARG A 27 5.80 6.59 0.74
C ARG A 27 4.29 6.61 1.01
N TYR A 28 3.53 5.69 0.41
CA TYR A 28 2.09 5.65 0.63
C TYR A 28 1.72 5.23 2.04
N LEU A 29 2.42 4.28 2.65
CA LEU A 29 2.21 3.91 4.05
C LEU A 29 2.39 5.12 4.98
N LYS A 30 3.40 5.95 4.73
CA LYS A 30 3.67 7.16 5.53
C LYS A 30 2.61 8.27 5.38
N ILE A 31 1.93 8.35 4.24
CA ILE A 31 1.00 9.45 3.92
C ILE A 31 -0.46 9.05 4.14
N LEU A 32 -0.81 7.79 3.87
CA LEU A 32 -2.20 7.32 3.78
C LEU A 32 -2.63 6.44 4.96
N THR A 33 -1.74 6.17 5.91
CA THR A 33 -2.04 5.38 7.10
C THR A 33 -1.71 6.15 8.38
N LEU A 34 -2.24 5.66 9.50
CA LEU A 34 -1.94 6.17 10.84
C LEU A 34 -0.86 5.34 11.54
N LEU A 35 -0.12 4.51 10.80
CA LEU A 35 0.95 3.68 11.34
C LEU A 35 2.13 4.55 11.81
N SER A 36 2.84 4.07 12.83
CA SER A 36 4.08 4.71 13.25
C SER A 36 5.19 4.46 12.22
N LEU A 37 6.22 5.31 12.21
CA LEU A 37 7.38 5.10 11.33
C LEU A 37 8.11 3.79 11.63
N GLU A 38 8.06 3.32 12.88
CA GLU A 38 8.65 2.05 13.31
C GLU A 38 7.90 0.86 12.72
N ASP A 39 6.55 0.88 12.80
CA ASP A 39 5.72 -0.15 12.17
C ASP A 39 5.93 -0.21 10.65
N ILE A 40 6.04 0.95 10.00
CA ILE A 40 6.28 1.02 8.55
C ILE A 40 7.65 0.43 8.20
N SER A 41 8.68 0.71 9.00
CA SER A 41 10.02 0.15 8.82
C SER A 41 10.01 -1.37 8.92
N ASP A 42 9.31 -1.93 9.91
CA ASP A 42 9.20 -3.38 10.10
C ASP A 42 8.42 -4.06 8.97
N ILE A 43 7.34 -3.42 8.48
CA ILE A 43 6.58 -3.90 7.33
C ILE A 43 7.46 -3.91 6.08
N MET A 44 8.19 -2.82 5.80
CA MET A 44 9.08 -2.73 4.64
C MET A 44 10.23 -3.72 4.71
N LYS A 45 10.77 -3.98 5.91
CA LYS A 45 11.81 -5.00 6.09
C LYS A 45 11.30 -6.38 5.71
N LYS A 46 10.13 -6.78 6.20
CA LYS A 46 9.49 -8.06 5.85
C LYS A 46 9.15 -8.16 4.35
N HIS A 47 8.67 -7.07 3.77
CA HIS A 47 8.38 -6.96 2.33
C HIS A 47 9.62 -7.18 1.48
N ASN A 48 10.75 -6.58 1.85
CA ASN A 48 12.02 -6.74 1.14
C ASN A 48 12.66 -8.12 1.34
N GLU A 49 12.40 -8.79 2.47
CA GLU A 49 12.87 -10.14 2.73
C GLU A 49 12.14 -11.19 1.87
N ASN A 50 10.87 -10.98 1.53
CA ASN A 50 10.08 -11.91 0.69
C ASN A 50 9.16 -11.16 -0.30
N PRO A 51 9.71 -10.59 -1.38
CA PRO A 51 8.93 -9.77 -2.32
C PRO A 51 7.83 -10.53 -3.05
N GLU A 52 7.88 -11.86 -3.16
CA GLU A 52 6.84 -12.67 -3.81
C GLU A 52 5.54 -12.84 -3.01
N LEU A 53 5.53 -12.57 -1.70
CA LEU A 53 4.39 -12.83 -0.82
C LEU A 53 3.34 -11.70 -0.80
N ARG A 54 3.17 -10.96 -1.90
CA ARG A 54 2.14 -9.90 -2.04
C ARG A 54 0.70 -10.46 -2.13
N THR A 55 0.35 -11.44 -1.28
CA THR A 55 -0.92 -12.18 -1.31
C THR A 55 -1.83 -11.77 -0.17
#